data_AF-A0A662LL69-F1
#
_entry.id   AF-A0A662LL69-F1
#
_cell.length_a   1.000
_cell.length_b   1.000
_cell.length_c   1.000
_cell.angle_alpha   90.00
_cell.angle_beta   90.00
_cell.angle_gamma   90.00
#
_symmetry.space_group_name_H-M   'P 1'
#
loop_
_entity.id
_entity.type
_entity.pdbx_description
1 polymer ?
#
loop_
_entity_poly.entity_id
_entity_poly.type
_entity_poly.pdbx_seq_one_letter_code
_entity_poly.pdbx_strand_id
1 'polypeptide(L)'
;MAEVELERIYVIPLRSAKHGPSSKAAPRAIKLIRKFLSRHMKVEDEKIWIDSSVNELIWSRGKYKVPSKIRVRAVRFDDGVVEVSLPEVEFRSFREEIKAAKEAKKPILKKAEEKPEEGAAGEEEAKEKKEKPEEKKEE
;
A
#
# COMPACT_ATOMS: atom_id res chain seq x y z
N MET A 1 -37.93 1.45 3.65
CA MET A 1 -36.47 1.65 3.72
C MET A 1 -35.90 0.51 2.91
N ALA A 2 -35.17 0.80 1.84
CA ALA A 2 -34.55 -0.26 1.05
C ALA A 2 -33.53 -0.97 1.94
N GLU A 3 -33.62 -2.29 2.03
CA GLU A 3 -32.62 -3.07 2.74
C GLU A 3 -31.34 -3.10 1.90
N VAL A 4 -30.21 -3.16 2.61
CA VAL A 4 -28.89 -3.22 1.96
C VAL A 4 -28.56 -4.70 1.79
N GLU A 5 -28.66 -5.19 0.56
CA GLU A 5 -28.40 -6.59 0.23
C GLU A 5 -26.90 -6.90 0.28
N LEU A 6 -26.08 -6.04 -0.36
CA LEU A 6 -24.65 -6.27 -0.52
C LEU A 6 -23.84 -4.98 -0.45
N GLU A 7 -22.90 -4.94 0.47
CA GLU A 7 -21.89 -3.89 0.54
C GLU A 7 -20.49 -4.46 0.25
N ARG A 8 -19.76 -3.83 -0.67
CA ARG A 8 -18.38 -4.21 -1.00
C ARG A 8 -17.52 -2.99 -1.30
N ILE A 9 -16.25 -3.06 -0.91
CA ILE A 9 -15.24 -2.06 -1.28
C ILE A 9 -14.40 -2.62 -2.43
N TYR A 10 -14.43 -1.94 -3.57
CA TYR A 10 -13.64 -2.28 -4.74
C TYR A 10 -12.49 -1.31 -4.97
N VAL A 11 -11.41 -1.83 -5.55
CA VAL A 11 -10.36 -1.01 -6.15
C VAL A 11 -10.48 -1.13 -7.66
N ILE A 12 -11.00 -0.08 -8.31
CA ILE A 12 -11.26 -0.08 -9.74
C ILE A 12 -10.01 0.43 -10.48
N PRO A 13 -9.41 -0.38 -11.39
CA PRO A 13 -8.32 0.09 -12.23
C PRO A 13 -8.87 0.94 -13.38
N LEU A 14 -8.40 2.19 -13.47
CA LEU A 14 -8.77 3.15 -14.53
C LEU A 14 -7.66 3.34 -15.57
N ARG A 15 -6.62 2.50 -15.56
CA ARG A 15 -5.50 2.58 -16.51
C ARG A 15 -5.96 2.52 -17.96
N SER A 16 -6.99 1.72 -18.26
CA SER A 16 -7.61 1.61 -19.57
C SER A 16 -8.34 2.90 -20.01
N ALA A 17 -8.73 3.78 -19.09
CA ALA A 17 -9.32 5.07 -19.46
C ALA A 17 -8.34 5.99 -20.21
N LYS A 18 -7.03 5.74 -20.06
CA LYS A 18 -5.95 6.47 -20.74
C LYS A 18 -5.65 5.93 -22.15
N HIS A 19 -6.21 4.79 -22.55
CA HIS A 19 -6.07 4.30 -23.92
C HIS A 19 -6.94 5.14 -24.87
N GLY A 20 -6.30 5.74 -25.88
CA GLY A 20 -6.94 6.60 -26.87
C GLY A 20 -6.82 8.11 -26.55
N PRO A 21 -7.66 8.97 -27.15
CA PRO A 21 -7.54 10.42 -27.00
C PRO A 21 -7.63 10.85 -25.53
N SER A 22 -6.62 11.59 -25.07
CA SER A 22 -6.51 12.12 -23.71
C SER A 22 -7.69 13.03 -23.35
N SER A 23 -8.23 13.75 -24.33
CA SER A 23 -9.39 14.63 -24.18
C SER A 23 -10.67 13.90 -23.78
N LYS A 24 -10.73 12.57 -23.91
CA LYS A 24 -11.89 11.75 -23.53
C LYS A 24 -11.58 10.85 -22.33
N ALA A 25 -10.46 11.06 -21.62
CA ALA A 25 -10.05 10.17 -20.54
C ALA A 25 -11.03 10.18 -19.35
N ALA A 26 -11.41 11.35 -18.81
CA ALA A 26 -12.36 11.45 -17.71
C ALA A 26 -13.76 10.84 -18.02
N PRO A 27 -14.43 11.20 -19.13
CA PRO A 27 -15.72 10.57 -19.45
C PRO A 27 -15.59 9.06 -19.74
N ARG A 28 -14.46 8.61 -20.28
CA ARG A 28 -14.19 7.17 -20.44
C ARG A 28 -14.03 6.47 -19.10
N ALA A 29 -13.42 7.12 -18.12
CA ALA A 29 -13.24 6.56 -16.78
C ALA A 29 -14.59 6.30 -16.08
N ILE A 30 -15.54 7.23 -16.19
CA ILE A 30 -16.90 7.06 -15.64
C ILE A 30 -17.59 5.85 -16.28
N LYS A 31 -17.52 5.70 -17.61
CA LYS A 31 -18.05 4.52 -18.31
C LYS A 31 -17.37 3.23 -17.85
N LEU A 32 -16.09 3.29 -17.56
CA LEU A 32 -15.31 2.14 -17.10
C LEU A 32 -15.72 1.71 -15.69
N ILE A 33 -16.01 2.68 -14.81
CA ILE A 33 -16.54 2.40 -13.47
C ILE A 33 -17.90 1.71 -13.57
N ARG A 34 -18.81 2.22 -14.40
CA ARG A 34 -20.12 1.59 -14.65
C ARG A 34 -19.96 0.15 -15.13
N LYS A 35 -19.17 -0.05 -16.19
CA LYS A 35 -18.89 -1.39 -16.75
C LYS A 35 -18.25 -2.34 -15.73
N PHE A 36 -17.35 -1.82 -14.89
CA PHE A 36 -16.74 -2.61 -13.84
C PHE A 36 -17.79 -3.06 -12.82
N LEU A 37 -18.62 -2.16 -12.34
CA LEU A 37 -19.64 -2.46 -11.35
C LEU A 37 -20.73 -3.38 -11.91
N SER A 38 -21.18 -3.16 -13.15
CA SER A 38 -22.10 -4.05 -13.86
C SER A 38 -21.60 -5.48 -13.87
N ARG A 39 -20.31 -5.69 -14.19
CA ARG A 39 -19.69 -7.02 -14.23
C ARG A 39 -19.63 -7.71 -12.86
N HIS A 40 -19.31 -6.98 -11.78
CA HIS A 40 -19.08 -7.60 -10.45
C HIS A 40 -20.35 -7.70 -9.61
N MET A 41 -21.25 -6.73 -9.74
CA MET A 41 -22.53 -6.71 -9.00
C MET A 41 -23.67 -7.33 -9.80
N LYS A 42 -23.46 -7.66 -11.09
CA LYS A 42 -24.47 -8.23 -12.01
C LYS A 42 -25.71 -7.35 -12.10
N VAL A 43 -25.49 -6.07 -12.41
CA VAL A 43 -26.54 -5.05 -12.54
C VAL A 43 -26.42 -4.37 -13.89
N GLU A 44 -27.53 -3.89 -14.44
CA GLU A 44 -27.57 -3.10 -15.66
C GLU A 44 -26.87 -1.75 -15.49
N ASP A 45 -26.20 -1.26 -16.54
CA ASP A 45 -25.41 -0.01 -16.49
C ASP A 45 -26.25 1.25 -16.16
N GLU A 46 -27.56 1.19 -16.37
CA GLU A 46 -28.51 2.28 -16.15
C GLU A 46 -28.91 2.44 -14.68
N LYS A 47 -28.87 1.35 -13.90
CA LYS A 47 -29.26 1.32 -12.47
C LYS A 47 -28.10 1.66 -11.53
N ILE A 48 -26.95 2.05 -12.07
CA ILE A 48 -25.76 2.41 -11.30
C ILE A 48 -25.76 3.92 -11.07
N TRP A 49 -25.98 4.31 -9.83
CA TRP A 49 -25.90 5.70 -9.39
C TRP A 49 -24.52 6.01 -8.82
N ILE A 50 -23.88 7.02 -9.40
CA ILE A 50 -22.53 7.43 -9.01
C ILE A 50 -22.67 8.73 -8.22
N ASP A 51 -22.18 8.71 -6.99
CA ASP A 51 -22.13 9.90 -6.16
C ASP A 51 -21.20 10.97 -6.74
N SER A 52 -21.52 12.24 -6.48
CA SER A 52 -20.76 13.40 -6.95
C SER A 52 -19.32 13.37 -6.47
N SER A 53 -19.05 12.87 -5.26
CA SER A 53 -17.70 12.81 -4.69
C SER A 53 -16.75 11.95 -5.53
N VAL A 54 -17.27 10.83 -6.08
CA VAL A 54 -16.50 9.96 -6.98
C VAL A 54 -16.18 10.68 -8.28
N ASN A 55 -17.14 11.43 -8.82
CA ASN A 55 -16.94 12.23 -10.01
C ASN A 55 -15.89 13.33 -9.77
N GLU A 56 -16.02 14.11 -8.70
CA GLU A 56 -15.06 15.16 -8.36
C GLU A 56 -13.63 14.63 -8.22
N LEU A 57 -13.45 13.46 -7.60
CA LEU A 57 -12.12 12.84 -7.48
C LEU A 57 -11.52 12.50 -8.86
N ILE A 58 -12.33 12.02 -9.80
CA ILE A 58 -11.92 11.73 -11.18
C ILE A 58 -11.51 13.02 -11.91
N TRP A 59 -12.24 14.11 -11.70
CA TRP A 59 -12.00 15.40 -12.34
C TRP A 59 -11.01 16.32 -11.60
N SER A 60 -10.54 15.95 -10.41
CA SER A 60 -9.63 16.72 -9.56
C SER A 60 -8.35 17.21 -10.25
N ARG A 61 -7.81 16.42 -11.18
CA ARG A 61 -6.60 16.74 -11.97
C ARG A 61 -6.92 17.22 -13.39
N GLY A 62 -8.18 17.53 -13.66
CA GLY A 62 -8.72 17.90 -14.96
C GLY A 62 -8.98 16.72 -15.89
N LYS A 63 -9.50 17.04 -17.09
CA LYS A 63 -9.99 16.08 -18.08
C LYS A 63 -8.94 15.08 -18.59
N TYR A 64 -7.68 15.50 -18.64
CA TYR A 64 -6.58 14.78 -19.28
C TYR A 64 -5.87 13.80 -18.33
N LYS A 65 -5.85 14.07 -17.03
CA LYS A 65 -5.02 13.33 -16.05
C LYS A 65 -5.88 12.60 -15.02
N VAL A 66 -6.58 11.57 -15.48
CA VAL A 66 -7.39 10.71 -14.60
C VAL A 66 -6.49 9.89 -13.64
N PRO A 67 -6.90 9.71 -12.36
CA PRO A 67 -6.30 8.74 -11.45
C PRO A 67 -6.23 7.33 -12.06
N SER A 68 -5.18 6.57 -11.75
CA SER A 68 -5.01 5.22 -12.34
C SER A 68 -5.78 4.13 -11.60
N LYS A 69 -6.12 4.37 -10.34
CA LYS A 69 -6.89 3.49 -9.46
C LYS A 69 -7.83 4.37 -8.62
N ILE A 70 -9.03 3.88 -8.37
CA ILE A 70 -9.98 4.53 -7.46
C ILE A 70 -10.53 3.46 -6.51
N ARG A 71 -10.56 3.77 -5.21
CA ARG A 71 -11.21 2.92 -4.20
C ARG A 71 -12.63 3.41 -4.06
N VAL A 72 -13.58 2.50 -4.10
CA VAL A 72 -15.00 2.81 -4.21
C VAL A 72 -15.78 1.85 -3.33
N ARG A 73 -16.71 2.38 -2.55
CA ARG A 73 -17.72 1.62 -1.82
C ARG A 73 -18.93 1.46 -2.73
N ALA A 74 -19.33 0.22 -2.99
CA ALA A 74 -20.53 -0.09 -3.76
C ALA A 74 -21.55 -0.74 -2.82
N VAL A 75 -22.72 -0.11 -2.73
CA VAL A 75 -23.86 -0.58 -1.95
C VAL A 75 -24.94 -0.96 -2.94
N ARG A 76 -25.41 -2.21 -2.86
CA ARG A 76 -26.53 -2.70 -3.66
C ARG A 76 -27.76 -2.82 -2.76
N PHE A 77 -28.85 -2.25 -3.24
CA PHE A 77 -30.16 -2.31 -2.62
C PHE A 77 -31.02 -3.38 -3.31
N ASP A 78 -32.08 -3.84 -2.63
CA ASP A 78 -33.01 -4.85 -3.16
C ASP A 78 -33.74 -4.41 -4.43
N ASP A 79 -33.90 -3.09 -4.63
CA ASP A 79 -34.46 -2.50 -5.85
C ASP A 79 -33.53 -2.66 -7.08
N GLY A 80 -32.36 -3.28 -6.90
CA GLY A 80 -31.36 -3.49 -7.94
C GLY A 80 -30.56 -2.23 -8.28
N VAL A 81 -30.72 -1.17 -7.51
CA VAL A 81 -29.94 0.07 -7.63
C VAL A 81 -28.61 -0.10 -6.91
N VAL A 82 -27.52 0.35 -7.54
CA VAL A 82 -26.18 0.35 -6.95
C VAL A 82 -25.73 1.78 -6.71
N GLU A 83 -25.52 2.13 -5.45
CA GLU A 83 -24.94 3.41 -5.07
C GLU A 83 -23.44 3.27 -4.86
N VAL A 84 -22.72 4.27 -5.38
CA VAL A 84 -21.27 4.23 -5.52
C VAL A 84 -20.69 5.46 -4.84
N SER A 85 -20.07 5.28 -3.68
CA SER A 85 -19.50 6.36 -2.85
C SER A 85 -18.00 6.17 -2.63
N LEU A 86 -17.32 7.26 -2.22
CA LEU A 86 -15.95 7.15 -1.77
C LEU A 86 -15.92 6.44 -0.40
N PRO A 87 -15.05 5.43 -0.21
CA PRO A 87 -14.85 4.90 1.12
C PRO A 87 -14.18 5.99 1.95
N GLU A 88 -14.79 6.36 3.07
CA GLU A 88 -14.11 7.14 4.11
C GLU A 88 -12.95 6.31 4.61
N VAL A 89 -11.77 6.55 4.04
CA VAL A 89 -10.52 6.00 4.52
C VAL A 89 -9.73 7.18 5.03
N GLU A 90 -9.67 7.32 6.35
CA GLU A 90 -8.60 8.06 6.99
C GLU A 90 -7.28 7.46 6.51
N PHE A 91 -6.62 8.13 5.58
CA PHE A 91 -5.28 7.78 5.18
C PHE A 91 -4.34 8.09 6.35
N ARG A 92 -4.25 7.19 7.33
CA ARG A 92 -3.08 7.15 8.19
C ARG A 92 -1.91 6.90 7.28
N SER A 93 -1.10 7.94 7.10
CA SER A 93 -0.04 7.85 6.14
C SER A 93 0.95 6.83 6.72
N PHE A 94 1.15 5.73 5.99
CA PHE A 94 2.20 4.74 6.28
C PHE A 94 3.58 5.41 6.50
N ARG A 95 3.73 6.64 5.99
CA ARG A 95 4.87 7.53 6.17
C ARG A 95 5.02 8.04 7.61
N GLU A 96 3.93 8.32 8.32
CA GLU A 96 3.92 8.71 9.74
C GLU A 96 4.23 7.50 10.65
N GLU A 97 3.66 6.34 10.35
CA GLU A 97 3.90 5.11 11.11
C GLU A 97 5.38 4.65 11.02
N ILE A 98 6.00 4.75 9.83
CA ILE A 98 7.43 4.45 9.66
C ILE A 98 8.32 5.48 10.38
N LYS A 99 7.94 6.76 10.38
CA LYS A 99 8.73 7.81 11.02
C LYS A 99 8.74 7.64 12.54
N ALA A 100 7.58 7.36 13.14
CA ALA A 100 7.43 7.05 14.55
C ALA A 100 8.22 5.78 14.95
N ALA A 101 8.18 4.72 14.13
CA ALA A 101 8.95 3.50 14.37
C ALA A 101 10.48 3.70 14.26
N LYS A 102 10.94 4.62 13.41
CA LYS A 102 12.37 4.98 13.28
C LYS A 102 12.85 5.87 14.43
N GLU A 103 11.99 6.72 14.98
CA GLU A 103 12.31 7.57 16.13
C GLU A 103 12.30 6.75 17.44
N ALA A 104 11.36 5.81 17.60
CA ALA A 104 11.33 4.91 18.77
C ALA A 104 12.54 3.94 18.82
N LYS A 105 13.10 3.55 17.67
CA LYS A 105 14.31 2.70 17.61
C LYS A 105 15.63 3.48 17.73
N LYS A 106 15.59 4.80 17.87
CA LYS A 106 16.78 5.65 18.08
C LYS A 106 16.66 6.38 19.43
N PRO A 107 16.77 5.65 20.55
CA PRO A 107 17.91 5.92 21.43
C PRO A 107 18.33 4.69 22.25
N ILE A 108 19.34 3.94 21.79
CA ILE A 108 20.07 2.97 22.63
C ILE A 108 21.59 3.18 22.53
N LEU A 109 22.09 3.81 21.46
CA LEU A 109 23.53 3.98 21.20
C LEU A 109 24.24 5.07 22.02
N LYS A 110 23.70 5.49 23.18
CA LYS A 110 24.42 6.40 24.10
C LYS A 110 24.53 5.89 25.54
N LYS A 111 24.15 4.63 25.80
CA LYS A 111 24.35 3.99 27.12
C LYS A 111 25.33 2.80 27.05
N ALA A 112 26.25 2.82 26.09
CA ALA A 112 27.37 1.88 26.00
C ALA A 112 28.74 2.58 26.17
N GLU A 113 28.76 3.88 26.49
CA GLU A 113 29.97 4.59 26.92
C GLU A 113 29.94 4.77 28.44
N GLU A 114 30.08 3.67 29.19
CA GLU A 114 30.57 3.72 30.56
C GLU A 114 31.26 2.38 30.90
N LYS A 115 32.60 2.41 30.82
CA LYS A 115 33.62 1.44 31.29
C LYS A 115 33.94 0.18 30.43
N PRO A 116 35.24 -0.20 30.35
CA PRO A 116 36.06 0.05 29.17
C PRO A 116 36.79 -1.20 28.63
N GLU A 117 37.17 -1.19 27.34
CA GLU A 117 38.21 -2.06 26.79
C GLU A 117 39.28 -1.20 26.11
N GLU A 118 40.42 -1.05 26.78
CA GLU A 118 41.69 -0.70 26.14
C GLU A 118 42.77 -1.52 26.84
N GLY A 119 43.15 -2.63 26.22
CA GLY A 119 44.26 -3.48 26.62
C GLY A 119 45.21 -3.64 25.44
N ALA A 120 46.33 -2.93 25.49
CA ALA A 120 47.51 -3.22 24.67
C ALA A 120 48.78 -2.74 25.40
N ALA A 121 49.51 -3.67 26.05
CA ALA A 121 50.98 -3.67 26.21
C ALA A 121 51.49 -4.86 27.04
N GLY A 122 52.46 -5.62 26.49
CA GLY A 122 53.41 -6.53 27.16
C GLY A 122 52.92 -7.97 27.37
N GLU A 123 53.62 -9.06 27.04
CA GLU A 123 55.04 -9.29 26.78
C GLU A 123 55.19 -10.52 25.86
N GLU A 124 56.16 -10.44 24.95
CA GLU A 124 56.88 -11.60 24.43
C GLU A 124 57.45 -12.39 25.61
N GLU A 125 57.10 -13.66 25.75
CA GLU A 125 57.98 -14.74 26.22
C GLU A 125 57.15 -16.03 26.35
N ALA A 126 57.82 -17.18 26.32
CA ALA A 126 57.24 -18.52 26.26
C ALA A 126 56.70 -18.96 24.89
N LYS A 127 57.55 -18.74 23.87
CA LYS A 127 57.96 -19.88 23.03
C LYS A 127 58.25 -21.08 23.93
N GLU A 128 58.04 -22.26 23.35
CA GLU A 128 58.47 -23.54 23.86
C GLU A 128 57.53 -24.18 24.89
N LYS A 129 57.14 -25.42 24.56
CA LYS A 129 56.59 -26.43 25.47
C LYS A 129 55.12 -26.22 25.83
N LYS A 130 54.23 -26.68 24.95
CA LYS A 130 53.77 -28.07 25.02
C LYS A 130 52.61 -28.34 24.06
N GLU A 131 52.85 -29.34 23.23
CA GLU A 131 51.86 -30.39 22.93
C GLU A 131 50.66 -29.99 22.07
N LYS A 132 50.90 -29.99 20.76
CA LYS A 132 50.11 -30.86 19.89
C LYS A 132 51.03 -31.65 18.96
N PRO A 133 51.34 -32.93 19.24
CA PRO A 133 51.60 -33.90 18.20
C PRO A 133 50.28 -34.56 17.78
N GLU A 134 50.04 -34.63 16.47
CA GLU A 134 49.16 -35.54 15.70
C GLU A 134 49.20 -34.96 14.27
N GLU A 135 50.11 -35.36 13.36
CA GLU A 135 50.22 -36.69 12.71
C GLU A 135 48.82 -37.24 12.37
N LYS A 136 48.46 -37.63 11.15
CA LYS A 136 49.16 -37.81 9.87
C LYS A 136 48.08 -38.20 8.83
N LYS A 137 48.37 -37.95 7.55
CA LYS A 137 47.96 -38.67 6.32
C LYS A 137 48.38 -37.73 5.17
N GLU A 138 49.52 -37.85 4.46
CA GLU A 138 50.16 -39.02 3.79
C GLU A 138 49.08 -39.92 3.16
N GLU A 139 49.00 -40.11 1.85
CA GLU A 139 50.00 -40.05 0.76
C GLU A 139 49.28 -39.75 -0.57
#